data_AF-A0A2H5XZZ7-F1
#
_entry.id   AF-A0A2H5XZZ7-F1
#
_cell.length_a   1.000
_cell.length_b   1.000
_cell.length_c   1.000
_cell.angle_alpha   90.00
_cell.angle_beta   90.00
_cell.angle_gamma   90.00
#
_symmetry.space_group_name_H-M   'P 1'
#
loop_
_entity.id
_entity.type
_entity.pdbx_description
1 polymer ?
#
loop_
_entity_poly.entity_id
_entity_poly.type
_entity_poly.pdbx_seq_one_letter_code
_entity_poly.pdbx_strand_id
1 'polypeptide(L)'
;MATVRPRRSPTLRRCPRCKTVGRLYRSHARNAFERFMKMFSPTLALYRCHQCNWRGYMFRRFKSQSRFAFWMTLLGIVLGSILGVGIGWFLLLRFVEVVLGR
;
A
#
# COMPACT_ATOMS: atom_id res chain seq x y z
N MET A 1 11.03 30.47 -3.45
CA MET A 1 10.52 30.01 -2.14
C MET A 1 9.70 28.74 -2.32
N ALA A 2 10.22 27.57 -1.94
CA ALA A 2 9.49 26.31 -2.03
C ALA A 2 8.52 26.19 -0.85
N THR A 3 7.20 26.13 -1.11
CA THR A 3 6.19 25.91 -0.08
C THR A 3 6.28 24.47 0.44
N VAL A 4 6.92 24.27 1.59
CA VAL A 4 6.91 22.99 2.30
C VAL A 4 5.48 22.73 2.77
N ARG A 5 4.75 21.83 2.11
CA ARG A 5 3.42 21.40 2.59
C ARG A 5 3.60 20.78 3.97
N PRO A 6 2.91 21.28 5.03
CA PRO A 6 3.02 20.68 6.35
C PRO A 6 2.54 19.22 6.27
N ARG A 7 3.37 18.28 6.70
CA ARG A 7 2.95 16.88 6.87
C ARG A 7 1.81 16.90 7.87
N ARG A 8 0.57 16.57 7.44
CA ARG A 8 -0.57 16.45 8.35
C ARG A 8 -0.22 15.48 9.48
N SER A 9 0.06 16.03 10.65
CA SER A 9 0.37 15.26 11.85
C SER A 9 -0.90 14.55 12.32
N PRO A 10 -0.80 13.29 12.77
CA PRO A 10 -1.97 12.54 13.25
C PRO A 10 -2.69 13.23 14.43
N THR A 11 -2.00 14.12 15.13
CA THR A 11 -2.54 14.94 16.22
C THR A 11 -3.71 15.82 15.75
N LEU A 12 -3.78 16.21 14.48
CA LEU A 12 -4.91 17.00 13.94
C LEU A 12 -6.21 16.21 13.77
N ARG A 13 -6.23 14.89 14.02
CA ARG A 13 -7.45 14.08 13.91
C ARG A 13 -8.30 14.20 15.19
N ARG A 14 -9.62 14.23 15.00
CA ARG A 14 -10.62 14.24 16.07
C ARG A 14 -10.83 12.82 16.61
N CYS A 15 -10.85 12.66 17.93
CA CYS A 15 -11.15 11.37 18.55
C CYS A 15 -12.63 11.00 18.31
N PRO A 16 -12.95 9.76 17.92
CA PRO A 16 -14.35 9.35 17.68
C PRO A 16 -15.18 9.28 18.97
N ARG A 17 -14.56 9.01 20.13
CA ARG A 17 -15.26 8.87 21.40
C ARG A 17 -15.55 10.22 22.08
N CYS A 18 -14.53 11.06 22.26
CA CYS A 18 -14.66 12.32 23.01
C CYS A 18 -14.61 13.58 22.14
N LYS A 19 -14.49 13.43 20.81
CA LYS A 19 -14.47 14.55 19.85
C LYS A 19 -13.37 15.61 20.07
N THR A 20 -12.39 15.37 20.94
CA THR A 20 -11.24 16.28 21.07
C THR A 20 -10.27 16.14 19.91
N VAL A 21 -9.73 17.27 19.50
CA VAL A 21 -8.70 17.42 18.46
C VAL A 21 -7.35 17.60 19.17
N GLY A 22 -6.24 17.19 18.55
CA GLY A 22 -4.89 17.42 19.10
C GLY A 22 -4.40 16.32 20.05
N ARG A 23 -5.29 15.51 20.61
CA ARG A 23 -4.98 14.55 21.70
C ARG A 23 -4.86 13.08 21.23
N LEU A 24 -4.77 12.85 19.93
CA LEU A 24 -4.69 11.51 19.34
C LEU A 24 -3.24 11.17 18.95
N TYR A 25 -2.68 10.14 19.59
CA TYR A 25 -1.28 9.74 19.44
C TYR A 25 -1.18 8.30 18.94
N ARG A 26 -0.08 7.97 18.26
CA ARG A 26 0.17 6.62 17.75
C ARG A 26 0.53 5.70 18.91
N SER A 27 -0.12 4.54 18.99
CA SER A 27 0.20 3.52 19.99
C SER A 27 0.92 2.32 19.36
N HIS A 28 1.70 1.61 20.17
CA HIS A 28 2.40 0.40 19.76
C HIS A 28 1.52 -0.84 19.92
N ALA A 29 1.74 -1.82 19.03
CA ALA A 29 1.13 -3.13 19.10
C ALA A 29 1.65 -3.88 20.34
N ARG A 30 0.74 -4.35 21.20
CA ARG A 30 1.02 -5.15 22.39
C ARG A 30 0.85 -6.65 22.11
N ASN A 31 -0.16 -7.02 21.34
CA ASN A 31 -0.52 -8.42 21.11
C ASN A 31 0.01 -8.95 19.78
N ALA A 32 0.19 -10.27 19.66
CA ALA A 32 0.58 -10.93 18.42
C ALA A 32 -0.39 -10.63 17.27
N PHE A 33 -1.69 -10.61 17.55
CA PHE A 33 -2.72 -10.21 16.58
C PHE A 33 -2.54 -8.76 16.08
N GLU A 34 -2.22 -7.82 16.97
CA GLU A 34 -1.98 -6.43 16.57
C GLU A 34 -0.71 -6.30 15.72
N ARG A 35 0.30 -7.14 15.95
CA ARG A 35 1.51 -7.22 15.11
C ARG A 35 1.21 -7.81 13.74
N PHE A 36 0.41 -8.87 13.69
CA PHE A 36 -0.04 -9.50 12.45
C PHE A 36 -0.84 -8.53 11.58
N MET A 37 -1.82 -7.84 12.15
CA MET A 37 -2.60 -6.83 11.41
C MET A 37 -1.73 -5.67 10.90
N LYS A 38 -0.71 -5.25 11.66
CA LYS A 38 0.24 -4.23 11.21
C LYS A 38 1.09 -4.71 10.02
N MET A 39 1.38 -6.01 9.93
CA MET A 39 2.13 -6.61 8.84
C MET A 39 1.26 -6.73 7.58
N PHE A 40 0.03 -7.23 7.70
CA PHE A 40 -0.90 -7.36 6.57
C PHE A 40 -1.42 -6.03 6.05
N SER A 41 -1.59 -5.04 6.93
CA SER A 41 -2.19 -3.76 6.59
C SER A 41 -1.30 -2.60 7.04
N PRO A 42 -0.29 -2.20 6.22
CA PRO A 42 0.61 -1.10 6.56
C PRO A 42 -0.10 0.26 6.67
N THR A 43 -1.33 0.36 6.17
CA THR A 43 -2.19 1.53 6.34
C THR A 43 -2.94 1.55 7.65
N LEU A 44 -3.19 0.42 8.28
CA LEU A 44 -3.87 0.37 9.56
C LEU A 44 -2.86 0.67 10.66
N ALA A 45 -3.04 1.82 11.31
CA ALA A 45 -2.22 2.22 12.44
C ALA A 45 -3.09 2.33 13.69
N LEU A 46 -2.54 1.85 14.80
CA LEU A 46 -3.19 1.92 16.10
C LEU A 46 -3.01 3.32 16.70
N TYR A 47 -4.10 3.91 17.17
CA TYR A 47 -4.13 5.21 17.81
C TYR A 47 -4.74 5.13 19.19
N ARG A 48 -4.26 5.99 20.10
CA ARG A 48 -4.79 6.18 21.45
C ARG A 48 -5.09 7.65 21.68
N CYS A 49 -6.25 7.93 22.27
CA CYS A 49 -6.57 9.27 22.76
C CYS A 49 -6.07 9.42 24.19
N HIS A 50 -5.30 10.47 24.47
CA HIS A 50 -4.80 10.73 25.83
C HIS A 50 -5.85 11.38 26.75
N GLN A 51 -6.98 11.84 26.22
CA GLN A 51 -8.02 12.48 27.03
C GLN A 51 -9.06 11.46 27.52
N CYS A 52 -9.63 10.65 26.63
CA CYS A 52 -10.68 9.67 26.99
C CYS A 52 -10.19 8.21 27.00
N ASN A 53 -8.88 8.00 26.81
CA ASN A 53 -8.24 6.69 26.77
C ASN A 53 -8.75 5.72 25.68
N TRP A 54 -9.49 6.22 24.69
CA TRP A 54 -9.94 5.42 23.56
C TRP A 54 -8.75 4.85 22.79
N ARG A 55 -8.86 3.58 22.37
CA ARG A 55 -7.86 2.87 21.58
C ARG A 55 -8.56 2.22 20.39
N GLY A 56 -7.98 2.36 19.20
CA GLY A 56 -8.54 1.77 18.00
C GLY A 56 -7.64 1.91 16.78
N TYR A 57 -8.01 1.20 15.73
CA TYR A 57 -7.33 1.29 14.44
C TYR A 57 -7.88 2.46 13.63
N MET A 58 -6.99 3.19 12.97
CA MET A 58 -7.40 4.12 11.92
C MET A 58 -6.55 3.93 10.68
N PHE A 59 -7.18 4.13 9.53
CA PHE A 59 -6.49 4.18 8.25
C PHE A 59 -5.59 5.42 8.19
N ARG A 60 -4.30 5.15 8.07
CA ARG A 60 -3.33 6.09 7.51
C ARG A 60 -3.71 6.26 6.05
N ARG A 61 -3.91 7.51 5.61
CA ARG A 61 -4.04 7.77 4.17
C ARG A 61 -2.77 7.24 3.52
N PHE A 62 -2.93 6.39 2.50
CA PHE A 62 -1.83 6.03 1.63
C PHE A 62 -1.12 7.31 1.20
N LYS A 63 0.21 7.31 1.27
CA LYS A 63 0.97 8.26 0.44
C LYS A 63 0.48 7.99 -0.98
N SER A 64 -0.11 8.99 -1.62
CA SER A 64 -0.41 8.93 -3.05
C SER A 64 0.84 8.40 -3.73
N GLN A 65 0.77 7.18 -4.27
CA GLN A 65 1.85 6.63 -5.07
C GLN A 65 2.12 7.68 -6.15
N SER A 66 3.38 8.05 -6.35
CA SER A 66 3.71 9.05 -7.36
C SER A 66 3.17 8.51 -8.69
N ARG A 67 2.55 9.38 -9.49
CA ARG A 67 2.00 8.99 -10.81
C ARG A 67 3.07 8.24 -11.62
N PHE A 68 4.33 8.64 -11.47
CA PHE A 68 5.49 7.98 -12.05
C PHE A 68 5.65 6.51 -11.63
N ALA A 69 5.59 6.20 -10.33
CA ALA A 69 5.73 4.82 -9.86
C ALA A 69 4.58 3.93 -10.34
N PHE A 70 3.36 4.47 -10.43
CA PHE A 70 2.21 3.77 -11.00
C PHE A 70 2.40 3.46 -12.49
N TRP A 71 2.83 4.43 -13.27
CA TRP A 71 3.10 4.24 -14.71
C TRP A 71 4.25 3.26 -14.97
N MET A 72 5.33 3.30 -14.19
CA MET A 72 6.45 2.36 -14.32
C MET A 72 6.03 0.91 -14.03
N THR A 73 5.18 0.70 -13.01
CA THR A 73 4.64 -0.64 -12.74
C THR A 73 3.73 -1.13 -13.86
N LEU A 74 2.91 -0.25 -14.43
CA LEU A 74 1.98 -0.61 -15.49
C LEU A 74 2.73 -0.94 -16.80
N LEU A 75 3.74 -0.14 -17.14
CA LEU A 75 4.64 -0.41 -18.26
C LEU A 75 5.38 -1.74 -18.08
N GLY A 76 5.90 -2.02 -16.89
CA GLY A 76 6.59 -3.29 -16.60
C GLY A 76 5.68 -4.50 -16.81
N ILE A 77 4.43 -4.44 -16.34
CA ILE A 77 3.45 -5.52 -16.55
C ILE A 77 3.16 -5.69 -18.04
N VAL A 78 2.87 -4.61 -18.76
CA VAL A 78 2.56 -4.66 -20.20
C VAL A 78 3.73 -5.22 -21.01
N LEU A 79 4.95 -4.73 -20.78
CA LEU A 79 6.16 -5.23 -21.44
C LEU A 79 6.39 -6.72 -21.12
N GLY A 80 6.25 -7.11 -19.85
CA GLY A 80 6.39 -8.50 -19.44
C GLY A 80 5.37 -9.42 -20.12
N SER A 81 4.11 -9.00 -20.20
CA SER A 81 3.06 -9.78 -20.89
C SER A 81 3.31 -9.88 -22.39
N ILE A 82 3.70 -8.81 -23.06
CA ILE A 82 3.99 -8.81 -24.50
C ILE A 82 5.17 -9.75 -24.81
N LEU A 83 6.26 -9.63 -24.05
CA LEU A 83 7.44 -10.49 -24.23
C LEU A 83 7.10 -11.95 -23.93
N GLY A 84 6.37 -12.22 -22.84
CA GLY A 84 5.97 -13.58 -22.46
C GLY A 84 5.10 -14.25 -23.52
N VAL A 85 4.08 -13.55 -24.04
CA VAL A 85 3.22 -14.06 -25.11
C VAL A 85 3.99 -14.23 -26.41
N GLY A 86 4.83 -13.26 -26.79
CA GLY A 86 5.63 -13.33 -28.01
C GLY A 86 6.62 -14.49 -28.01
N ILE A 87 7.36 -14.66 -26.91
CA ILE A 87 8.32 -15.76 -26.75
C ILE A 87 7.57 -17.10 -26.70
N GLY A 88 6.47 -17.19 -25.95
CA GLY A 88 5.66 -18.40 -25.87
C GLY A 88 5.08 -18.81 -27.23
N TRP A 89 4.54 -17.85 -27.98
CA TRP A 89 4.04 -18.08 -29.33
C TRP A 89 5.14 -18.55 -30.28
N PHE A 90 6.32 -17.91 -30.24
CA PHE A 90 7.46 -18.30 -31.06
C PHE A 90 7.94 -19.73 -30.74
N LEU A 91 8.08 -20.07 -29.46
CA LEU A 91 8.47 -21.42 -29.05
C LEU A 91 7.43 -22.46 -29.47
N LEU A 92 6.14 -22.12 -29.39
CA LEU A 92 5.06 -23.00 -29.81
C LEU A 92 5.08 -23.24 -31.33
N LEU A 93 5.29 -22.19 -32.14
CA LEU A 93 5.47 -22.34 -33.58
C LEU A 93 6.65 -23.25 -33.92
N ARG A 94 7.80 -23.03 -33.27
CA ARG A 94 9.00 -23.88 -33.48
C ARG A 94 8.77 -25.32 -33.04
N PHE A 95 8.01 -25.54 -31.98
CA PHE A 95 7.65 -26.88 -31.52
C PHE A 95 6.73 -27.58 -32.53
N VAL A 96 5.73 -26.87 -33.06
CA VAL A 96 4.83 -27.40 -34.11
C VAL A 96 5.62 -27.76 -35.36
N GLU A 97 6.57 -26.93 -35.82
CA GLU A 97 7.43 -27.26 -36.96
C GLU A 97 8.25 -28.55 -36.73
N VAL A 98 8.76 -28.76 -35.52
CA VAL A 98 9.54 -29.97 -35.20
C VAL A 98 8.66 -31.23 -35.12
N VAL A 99 7.40 -31.08 -34.67
CA VAL A 99 6.48 -32.21 -34.47
C VAL A 99 5.72 -32.57 -35.74
N LEU A 100 5.28 -31.59 -36.55
CA LEU A 100 4.61 -31.81 -37.83
C LEU A 100 5.58 -31.95 -39.02
N GLY A 101 6.84 -31.52 -38.87
CA GLY A 101 7.89 -31.65 -39.88
C GLY A 101 8.67 -32.97 -39.80
N ARG A 102 8.20 -33.91 -38.98
CA ARG A 102 8.55 -35.34 -38.98
C ARG A 102 7.33 -36.14 -39.42
#